data_AF-A0A934GLB3-F1
#
_entry.id   AF-A0A934GLB3-F1
#
_cell.length_a   1.000
_cell.length_b   1.000
_cell.length_c   1.000
_cell.angle_alpha   90.00
_cell.angle_beta   90.00
_cell.angle_gamma   90.00
#
_symmetry.space_group_name_H-M   'P 1'
#
loop_
_entity.id
_entity.type
_entity.pdbx_description
1 polymer ?
#
loop_
_entity_poly.entity_id
_entity_poly.type
_entity_poly.pdbx_seq_one_letter_code
_entity_poly.pdbx_strand_id
1 'polypeptide(L)' 'MTTHTTLHDHTNYDADDYAYLTAKGWSDDEILARWNAEAKDGKGPCRWQSESARSKLATVTGRK' A
#
# COMPACT_ATOMS: atom_id res chain seq x y z
N MET A 1 11.99 -16.15 -8.23
CA MET A 1 10.80 -16.18 -7.34
C MET A 1 11.26 -15.78 -5.95
N THR A 2 11.36 -14.48 -5.65
CA THR A 2 11.79 -13.99 -4.32
C THR A 2 11.49 -12.49 -4.21
N THR A 3 10.23 -12.11 -4.03
CA THR A 3 9.84 -10.70 -3.79
C THR A 3 8.65 -10.52 -2.84
N HIS A 4 8.09 -11.58 -2.26
CA HIS A 4 6.97 -11.42 -1.30
C HIS A 4 7.43 -11.02 0.11
N THR A 5 8.61 -11.46 0.56
CA THR A 5 9.07 -11.21 1.94
C THR A 5 9.44 -9.74 2.17
N THR A 6 9.87 -9.01 1.13
CA THR A 6 10.35 -7.62 1.27
C THR A 6 9.26 -6.59 1.54
N LEU A 7 8.02 -6.84 1.12
CA LEU A 7 6.94 -5.85 1.28
C LEU A 7 6.42 -5.81 2.72
N HIS A 8 6.17 -6.98 3.32
CA HIS A 8 5.62 -7.07 4.68
C HIS A 8 6.58 -6.54 5.75
N ASP A 9 7.89 -6.66 5.50
CA ASP A 9 8.94 -6.17 6.41
C ASP A 9 9.36 -4.72 6.11
N HIS A 10 8.73 -4.06 5.13
CA HIS A 10 9.08 -2.68 4.76
C HIS A 10 8.60 -1.69 5.83
N THR A 11 9.38 -0.65 6.12
CA THR A 11 9.02 0.35 7.14
C THR A 11 7.73 1.13 6.83
N ASN A 12 7.36 1.18 5.54
CA ASN A 12 6.12 1.78 5.04
C ASN A 12 5.09 0.70 4.65
N TYR A 13 5.20 -0.52 5.17
CA TYR A 13 4.16 -1.51 4.96
C TYR A 13 2.86 -1.05 5.64
N ASP A 14 1.78 -1.05 4.87
CA ASP A 14 0.41 -0.88 5.36
C ASP A 14 -0.50 -1.85 4.62
N ALA A 15 -1.26 -2.65 5.36
CA ALA A 15 -2.08 -3.73 4.80
C ALA A 15 -3.26 -3.21 3.96
N ASP A 16 -3.76 -2.01 4.28
CA ASP A 16 -4.83 -1.37 3.53
C ASP A 16 -4.29 -0.71 2.26
N ASP A 17 -3.12 -0.07 2.33
CA ASP A 17 -2.45 0.48 1.15
C ASP A 17 -2.01 -0.63 0.18
N TYR A 18 -1.47 -1.74 0.69
CA TYR A 18 -1.16 -2.91 -0.13
C TYR A 18 -2.41 -3.47 -0.81
N ALA A 19 -3.50 -3.67 -0.06
CA ALA A 19 -4.77 -4.17 -0.62
C ALA A 19 -5.34 -3.22 -1.68
N TYR A 20 -5.22 -1.90 -1.48
CA TYR A 20 -5.65 -0.91 -2.45
C TYR A 20 -4.88 -0.99 -3.77
N LEU A 21 -3.56 -1.05 -3.68
CA LEU A 21 -2.68 -1.05 -4.85
C LEU A 21 -2.78 -2.34 -5.64
N THR A 22 -2.84 -3.48 -4.94
CA THR A 22 -3.07 -4.79 -5.57
C THR A 22 -4.43 -4.85 -6.27
N ALA A 23 -5.50 -4.34 -5.63
CA ALA A 23 -6.82 -4.25 -6.27
C ALA A 23 -6.84 -3.29 -7.48
N LYS A 24 -5.94 -2.30 -7.52
CA LYS A 24 -5.70 -1.43 -8.68
C LYS A 24 -4.88 -2.10 -9.79
N GLY A 25 -4.35 -3.31 -9.57
CA GLY A 25 -3.53 -4.04 -10.53
C GLY A 25 -2.04 -3.70 -10.48
N TRP A 26 -1.55 -3.09 -9.39
CA TRP A 26 -0.13 -2.82 -9.21
C TRP A 26 0.60 -4.10 -8.84
N SER A 27 1.81 -4.25 -9.37
CA SER A 27 2.73 -5.31 -8.98
C SER A 27 3.44 -4.99 -7.66
N ASP A 28 3.90 -6.04 -6.99
CA ASP A 28 4.67 -5.92 -5.74
C ASP A 28 5.91 -5.02 -5.90
N ASP A 29 6.59 -5.07 -7.05
CA ASP A 29 7.77 -4.25 -7.34
C ASP A 29 7.42 -2.75 -7.45
N GLU A 30 6.28 -2.42 -8.06
CA GLU A 30 5.81 -1.03 -8.16
C GLU A 30 5.40 -0.47 -6.79
N ILE A 31 4.75 -1.30 -5.98
CA ILE A 31 4.37 -0.95 -4.60
C ILE A 31 5.64 -0.69 -3.78
N LEU A 32 6.63 -1.58 -3.88
CA LEU A 32 7.90 -1.45 -3.17
C LEU A 32 8.67 -0.20 -3.64
N ALA A 33 8.69 0.10 -4.94
CA ALA A 33 9.34 1.30 -5.47
C ALA A 33 8.67 2.58 -4.94
N ARG A 34 7.34 2.61 -4.89
CA ARG A 34 6.57 3.72 -4.31
C ARG A 34 6.88 3.89 -2.81
N TRP A 35 6.81 2.82 -2.03
CA TRP A 35 7.08 2.89 -0.59
C TRP A 35 8.53 3.28 -0.28
N ASN A 36 9.50 2.85 -1.08
CA ASN A 36 10.88 3.32 -0.98
C ASN A 36 11.02 4.81 -1.26
N ALA A 37 10.32 5.32 -2.28
CA ALA A 37 10.31 6.76 -2.59
C ALA A 37 9.67 7.57 -1.45
N GLU A 38 8.53 7.13 -0.92
CA GLU A 38 7.87 7.75 0.24
C GLU A 38 8.78 7.75 1.47
N ALA A 39 9.45 6.62 1.77
CA ALA A 39 10.38 6.51 2.89
C ALA A 39 11.59 7.45 2.74
N LYS A 40 12.12 7.63 1.52
CA LYS A 40 13.19 8.60 1.23
C LYS A 40 12.75 10.04 1.45
N ASP A 41 11.49 10.35 1.12
CA ASP A 41 10.88 11.67 1.35
C ASP A 41 10.53 11.92 2.84
N GLY A 42 10.73 10.92 3.73
CA GLY A 42 10.27 10.98 5.11
C GLY A 42 8.75 10.93 5.25
N LYS A 43 8.03 10.57 4.19
CA LYS A 43 6.58 10.35 4.19
C LYS A 43 6.33 8.91 4.62
N GLY A 44 5.56 8.74 5.69
CA GLY A 44 5.08 7.43 6.11
C GLY A 44 4.07 6.85 5.11
N PRO A 45 3.61 5.61 5.33
CA PRO A 45 2.62 4.99 4.46
C PRO A 45 1.32 5.78 4.42
N CYS A 46 0.59 5.67 3.30
CA CYS A 46 -0.78 6.15 3.22
C CYS A 46 -1.66 5.31 4.16
N ARG A 47 -1.95 5.80 5.37
CA ARG A 47 -2.67 5.03 6.40
C ARG A 47 -4.20 5.00 6.24
N TRP A 48 -4.74 5.53 5.13
CA TRP A 48 -6.18 5.56 4.84
C TRP A 48 -7.07 6.05 6.01
N GLN A 49 -6.59 6.98 6.85
CA GLN A 49 -7.24 7.29 8.14
C GLN A 49 -8.51 8.13 8.02
N SER A 50 -8.66 8.93 6.96
CA SER A 50 -9.86 9.74 6.76
C SER A 50 -11.03 8.87 6.30
N GLU A 51 -12.25 9.22 6.72
CA GLU A 51 -13.48 8.49 6.37
C GLU A 51 -13.68 8.39 4.84
N SER A 52 -13.31 9.44 4.11
CA SER A 52 -13.32 9.46 2.64
C SER A 52 -12.29 8.51 2.03
N ALA A 53 -11.09 8.38 2.62
CA ALA A 53 -10.09 7.42 2.19
C ALA A 53 -10.58 5.99 2.46
N ARG A 54 -11.09 5.69 3.66
CA ARG A 54 -11.66 4.37 3.99
C ARG A 54 -12.80 3.98 3.06
N SER A 55 -13.69 4.91 2.72
CA SER A 55 -14.78 4.66 1.76
C SER A 55 -14.25 4.30 0.37
N LYS A 56 -13.21 5.00 -0.09
CA LYS A 56 -12.54 4.71 -1.37
C LYS A 56 -11.82 3.35 -1.33
N LEU A 57 -11.14 3.05 -0.23
CA LEU A 57 -10.49 1.77 0.01
C LEU A 57 -11.50 0.62 -0.05
N ALA A 58 -12.61 0.72 0.69
CA ALA A 58 -13.68 -0.26 0.68
C ALA A 58 -14.27 -0.47 -0.73
N THR A 59 -14.46 0.63 -1.47
CA THR A 59 -14.97 0.58 -2.86
C THR A 59 -14.01 -0.17 -3.79
N VAL A 60 -12.70 0.08 -3.68
CA VAL A 60 -11.69 -0.52 -4.56
C VAL A 60 -11.36 -1.96 -4.16
N THR A 61 -11.28 -2.24 -2.86
CA THR A 61 -10.91 -3.57 -2.34
C THR A 61 -12.12 -4.51 -2.19
N GLY A 62 -13.35 -3.98 -2.26
CA GLY A 62 -14.57 -4.75 -2.03
C GLY A 62 -14.78 -5.19 -0.58
N ARG A 63 -13.94 -4.73 0.36
CA ARG A 63 -14.10 -4.99 1.81
C ARG A 63 -15.31 -4.20 2.32
N LYS A 64 -16.35 -4.90 2.75
CA LYS A 64 -17.55 -4.36 3.42
C LYS A 64 -17.42 -4.46 4.93
#